data_AF-A0A7J6EHP4-F1
#
_entry.id   AF-A0A7J6EHP4-F1
#
_cell.length_a   1.000
_cell.length_b   1.000
_cell.length_c   1.000
_cell.angle_alpha   90.00
_cell.angle_beta   90.00
_cell.angle_gamma   90.00
#
_symmetry.space_group_name_H-M   'P 1'
#
loop_
_entity.id
_entity.type
_entity.pdbx_description
1 polymer ?
#
loop_
_entity_poly.entity_id
_entity_poly.type
_entity_poly.pdbx_seq_one_letter_code
_entity_poly.pdbx_strand_id
1 'polypeptide(L)'
;MKYSYYLWLFTTITALLVVGIRSNPPGGECGKQHEYALCDDGYCCSNAGYCGQTDEYCAPENCQSQCRTPSPPPPPPPPFTPPPPVSPDDVSHIITSSLFEKMLKNRNDPRCKSKGFYTYDAFITAARKFPGFGTTGSLETRTRELAAFFGQTSHETTGGWSSADQGGPYAWGYCYIIEQDDQSPHCVDSLEWPCVPGEFYYGRGPIQIS
;
A
#
# COMPACT_ATOMS: atom_id res chain seq x y z
N MET A 1 -73.83 -33.82 33.61
CA MET A 1 -72.45 -34.33 33.48
C MET A 1 -72.08 -34.34 32.00
N LYS A 2 -70.88 -33.85 31.62
CA LYS A 2 -70.30 -33.71 30.25
C LYS A 2 -70.15 -32.30 29.63
N TYR A 3 -70.08 -31.23 30.42
CA TYR A 3 -69.66 -29.90 29.92
C TYR A 3 -68.59 -29.19 30.78
N SER A 4 -67.87 -29.95 31.61
CA SER A 4 -66.87 -29.42 32.55
C SER A 4 -65.51 -30.10 32.37
N TYR A 5 -65.03 -30.19 31.12
CA TYR A 5 -63.66 -30.65 30.81
C TYR A 5 -62.97 -29.83 29.72
N TYR A 6 -63.72 -29.02 28.95
CA TYR A 6 -63.14 -28.18 27.88
C TYR A 6 -62.76 -26.76 28.32
N LEU A 7 -63.00 -26.41 29.60
CA LEU A 7 -62.66 -25.09 30.16
C LEU A 7 -61.36 -25.07 30.99
N TRP A 8 -60.53 -26.11 30.85
CA TRP A 8 -59.19 -26.21 31.47
C TRP A 8 -58.08 -26.45 30.43
N LEU A 9 -58.32 -26.09 29.17
CA LEU A 9 -57.35 -26.18 28.07
C LEU A 9 -57.03 -24.83 27.41
N PHE A 10 -57.43 -23.72 28.03
CA PHE A 10 -57.26 -22.36 27.47
C PHE A 10 -56.31 -21.45 28.26
N THR A 11 -55.47 -21.99 29.15
CA THR A 11 -54.59 -21.16 30.02
C THR A 11 -53.07 -21.39 29.91
N THR A 12 -52.54 -22.08 28.89
CA THR A 12 -51.08 -22.26 28.78
C THR A 12 -50.51 -22.22 27.34
N ILE A 13 -50.92 -21.29 26.48
CA ILE A 13 -50.15 -20.98 25.26
C ILE A 13 -50.11 -19.47 25.04
N THR A 14 -49.40 -18.77 25.92
CA THR A 14 -48.85 -17.43 25.65
C THR A 14 -47.44 -17.40 26.24
N ALA A 15 -46.50 -17.99 25.52
CA ALA A 15 -45.07 -17.80 25.78
C ALA A 15 -44.28 -17.95 24.48
N LEU A 16 -43.82 -16.80 23.98
CA LEU A 16 -42.50 -16.60 23.38
C LEU A 16 -42.11 -17.50 22.19
N LEU A 17 -42.36 -17.02 20.97
CA LEU A 17 -41.47 -17.25 19.84
C LEU A 17 -41.24 -15.92 19.09
N VAL A 18 -40.62 -14.96 19.77
CA VAL A 18 -39.68 -14.06 19.09
C VAL A 18 -38.34 -14.78 19.15
N VAL A 19 -38.13 -15.76 18.27
CA VAL A 19 -36.77 -16.20 17.96
C VAL A 19 -36.19 -15.05 17.15
N GLY A 20 -35.56 -14.11 17.84
CA GLY A 20 -34.62 -13.23 17.17
C GLY A 20 -33.63 -14.13 16.46
N ILE A 21 -33.60 -14.05 15.13
CA ILE A 21 -32.54 -14.65 14.34
C ILE A 21 -31.28 -13.94 14.81
N ARG A 22 -30.54 -14.54 15.75
CA ARG A 22 -29.16 -14.15 16.00
C ARG A 22 -28.43 -14.60 14.75
N SER A 23 -28.19 -13.66 13.85
CA SER A 23 -27.16 -13.84 12.83
C SER A 23 -25.88 -14.19 13.57
N ASN A 24 -25.42 -15.43 13.47
CA ASN A 24 -24.07 -15.75 13.91
C ASN A 24 -23.13 -14.87 13.08
N PRO A 25 -22.36 -13.96 13.71
CA PRO A 25 -21.40 -13.17 12.98
C PRO A 25 -20.37 -14.10 12.32
N PRO A 26 -19.77 -13.70 11.19
CA PRO A 26 -18.71 -14.49 10.55
C PRO A 26 -17.58 -14.71 11.56
N GLY A 27 -17.33 -15.98 11.90
CA GLY A 27 -16.33 -16.42 12.85
C GLY A 27 -16.82 -17.44 13.89
N GLY A 28 -18.10 -17.41 14.29
CA GLY A 28 -18.65 -18.39 15.25
C GLY A 28 -18.18 -18.24 16.70
N GLU A 29 -18.52 -19.24 17.53
CA GLU A 29 -18.19 -19.33 18.95
C GLU A 29 -16.89 -20.11 19.18
N CYS A 30 -16.08 -19.69 20.16
CA CYS A 30 -14.72 -20.20 20.36
C CYS A 30 -14.28 -20.16 21.84
N GLY A 31 -13.11 -20.73 22.13
CA GLY A 31 -12.45 -20.59 23.42
C GLY A 31 -13.02 -21.52 24.49
N LYS A 32 -12.64 -21.29 25.75
CA LYS A 32 -12.94 -22.20 26.87
C LYS A 32 -14.43 -22.46 27.10
N GLN A 33 -15.28 -21.52 26.69
CA GLN A 33 -16.73 -21.60 26.77
C GLN A 33 -17.32 -22.62 25.79
N HIS A 34 -16.58 -22.95 24.73
CA HIS A 34 -17.02 -23.76 23.60
C HIS A 34 -15.99 -24.86 23.30
N GLU A 35 -15.69 -25.69 24.30
CA GLU A 35 -14.79 -26.86 24.18
C GLU A 35 -13.40 -26.54 23.61
N TYR A 36 -12.89 -25.32 23.86
CA TYR A 36 -11.62 -24.81 23.30
C TYR A 36 -11.61 -24.74 21.77
N ALA A 37 -12.78 -24.59 21.14
CA ALA A 37 -12.90 -24.38 19.71
C ALA A 37 -12.03 -23.19 19.25
N LEU A 38 -11.38 -23.36 18.10
CA LEU A 38 -10.58 -22.33 17.44
C LEU A 38 -11.44 -21.59 16.41
N CYS A 39 -11.05 -20.36 16.09
CA CYS A 39 -11.65 -19.61 14.99
C CYS A 39 -11.01 -20.00 13.66
N ASP A 40 -11.68 -19.67 12.56
CA ASP A 40 -11.10 -19.76 11.21
C ASP A 40 -9.81 -18.91 11.08
N ASP A 41 -9.01 -19.23 10.06
CA ASP A 41 -7.74 -18.55 9.79
C ASP A 41 -7.93 -17.03 9.66
N GLY A 42 -7.08 -16.29 10.38
CA GLY A 42 -7.13 -14.83 10.41
C GLY A 42 -8.14 -14.23 11.38
N TYR A 43 -8.79 -15.03 12.23
CA TYR A 43 -9.68 -14.57 13.31
C TYR A 43 -9.10 -14.88 14.69
N CYS A 44 -9.31 -13.96 15.64
CA CYS A 44 -8.92 -14.12 17.03
C CYS A 44 -10.12 -14.54 17.88
N CYS A 45 -9.88 -15.36 18.89
CA CYS A 45 -10.92 -15.72 19.85
C CYS A 45 -10.92 -14.74 21.03
N SER A 46 -11.98 -13.95 21.17
CA SER A 46 -12.15 -13.03 22.30
C SER A 46 -12.36 -13.75 23.63
N ASN A 47 -12.13 -13.06 24.75
CA ASN A 47 -12.48 -13.53 26.10
C ASN A 47 -13.97 -13.84 26.27
N ALA A 48 -14.84 -13.24 25.46
CA ALA A 48 -16.27 -13.49 25.44
C ALA A 48 -16.64 -14.82 24.74
N GLY A 49 -15.70 -15.48 24.06
CA GLY A 49 -15.93 -16.75 23.37
C GLY A 49 -16.47 -16.58 21.96
N TYR A 50 -16.15 -15.47 21.30
CA TYR A 50 -16.54 -15.19 19.92
C TYR A 50 -15.33 -14.86 19.07
N CYS A 51 -15.41 -15.21 17.79
CA CYS A 51 -14.37 -14.94 16.80
C CYS A 51 -14.55 -13.58 16.13
N GLY A 52 -13.43 -12.88 15.90
CA GLY A 52 -13.42 -11.58 15.22
C GLY A 52 -11.99 -11.12 14.91
N GLN A 53 -11.87 -10.01 14.17
CA GLN A 53 -10.56 -9.50 13.69
C GLN A 53 -10.17 -8.15 14.29
N THR A 54 -11.09 -7.49 14.99
CA THR A 54 -10.86 -6.18 15.58
C THR A 54 -10.10 -6.30 16.90
N ASP A 55 -9.60 -5.19 17.43
CA ASP A 55 -8.82 -5.19 18.67
C ASP A 55 -9.63 -5.70 19.87
N GLU A 56 -10.97 -5.56 19.86
CA GLU A 56 -11.85 -6.15 20.88
C GLU A 56 -11.74 -7.69 20.96
N TYR A 57 -11.35 -8.35 19.87
CA TYR A 57 -11.16 -9.79 19.78
C TYR A 57 -9.69 -10.20 19.86
N CYS A 58 -8.81 -9.36 19.31
CA CYS A 58 -7.42 -9.70 19.03
C CYS A 58 -6.39 -9.09 19.98
N ALA A 59 -6.78 -8.08 20.77
CA ALA A 59 -5.85 -7.42 21.68
C ALA A 59 -5.34 -8.42 22.75
N PRO A 60 -4.06 -8.32 23.17
CA PRO A 60 -3.45 -9.26 24.11
C PRO A 60 -4.23 -9.44 25.41
N GLU A 61 -4.87 -8.38 25.90
CA GLU A 61 -5.69 -8.38 27.12
C GLU A 61 -7.08 -9.01 26.94
N ASN A 62 -7.58 -9.10 25.71
CA ASN A 62 -8.97 -9.46 25.39
C ASN A 62 -9.10 -10.77 24.59
N CYS A 63 -7.99 -11.47 24.38
CA CYS A 63 -7.91 -12.64 23.49
C CYS A 63 -7.49 -13.92 24.22
N GLN A 64 -8.17 -15.03 23.92
CA GLN A 64 -7.89 -16.37 24.46
C GLN A 64 -6.95 -17.19 23.56
N SER A 65 -7.15 -17.11 22.23
CA SER A 65 -6.39 -17.89 21.24
C SER A 65 -6.35 -17.17 19.89
N GLN A 66 -5.33 -17.47 19.08
CA GLN A 66 -5.08 -16.82 17.78
C GLN A 66 -4.90 -15.29 17.89
N CYS A 67 -4.33 -14.85 19.01
CA CYS A 67 -4.13 -13.44 19.34
C CYS A 67 -3.04 -12.81 18.49
N ARG A 68 -3.10 -11.49 18.31
CA ARG A 68 -2.00 -10.76 17.69
C ARG A 68 -0.76 -10.90 18.57
N THR A 69 0.32 -11.44 18.02
CA THR A 69 1.62 -11.29 18.63
C THR A 69 2.03 -9.82 18.48
N PRO A 70 2.44 -9.13 19.56
CA PRO A 70 3.02 -7.81 19.40
C PRO A 70 4.23 -7.95 18.47
N SER A 71 4.23 -7.18 17.38
CA SER A 71 5.38 -7.12 16.49
C SER A 71 6.62 -6.73 17.33
N PRO A 72 7.77 -7.38 17.14
CA PRO A 72 9.00 -6.96 17.82
C PRO A 72 9.23 -5.46 17.59
N PRO A 73 9.71 -4.71 18.59
CA PRO A 73 10.09 -3.32 18.37
C PRO A 73 11.10 -3.26 17.20
N PRO A 74 10.99 -2.25 16.32
CA PRO A 74 11.96 -2.10 15.25
C PRO A 74 13.38 -2.02 15.84
N PRO A 75 14.39 -2.58 15.17
CA PRO A 75 15.77 -2.47 15.63
C PRO A 75 16.15 -1.00 15.82
N PRO A 76 17.03 -0.68 16.79
CA PRO A 76 17.51 0.68 16.96
C PRO A 76 18.07 1.21 15.63
N PRO A 77 17.84 2.49 15.30
CA PRO A 77 18.40 3.06 14.09
C PRO A 77 19.93 2.89 14.09
N PRO A 78 20.55 2.65 12.93
CA PRO A 78 22.00 2.57 12.84
C PRO A 78 22.65 3.82 13.44
N PRO A 79 23.90 3.73 13.95
CA PRO A 79 24.62 4.89 14.45
C PRO A 79 24.56 6.02 13.42
N PHE A 80 24.21 7.22 13.87
CA PHE A 80 24.18 8.38 12.99
C PHE A 80 25.59 8.64 12.47
N THR A 81 25.86 8.20 11.24
CA THR A 81 27.04 8.61 10.50
C THR A 81 26.69 9.91 9.79
N PRO A 82 27.46 11.00 10.00
CA PRO A 82 27.29 12.20 9.21
C PRO A 82 27.36 11.81 7.72
N PRO A 83 26.45 12.31 6.87
CA PRO A 83 26.53 12.05 5.45
C PRO A 83 27.92 12.47 4.95
N PRO A 84 28.57 11.66 4.10
CA PRO A 84 29.83 12.06 3.51
C PRO A 84 29.68 13.44 2.85
N PRO A 85 30.74 14.28 2.87
CA PRO A 85 30.72 15.58 2.22
C PRO A 85 30.23 15.43 0.78
N VAL A 86 29.30 16.29 0.37
CA VAL A 86 28.78 16.31 -0.98
C VAL A 86 29.95 16.54 -1.94
N SER A 87 30.16 15.61 -2.87
CA SER A 87 31.21 15.72 -3.87
C SER A 87 31.00 17.00 -4.70
N PRO A 88 32.06 17.73 -5.10
CA PRO A 88 31.92 18.86 -6.02
C PRO A 88 31.22 18.50 -7.35
N ASP A 89 31.27 17.22 -7.72
CA ASP A 89 30.64 16.66 -8.92
C ASP A 89 29.30 15.98 -8.62
N ASP A 90 28.73 16.16 -7.42
CA ASP A 90 27.42 15.60 -7.07
C ASP A 90 26.31 16.16 -7.96
N VAL A 91 25.37 15.28 -8.29
CA VAL A 91 24.23 15.57 -9.17
C VAL A 91 23.43 16.79 -8.68
N SER A 92 23.35 17.03 -7.36
CA SER A 92 22.64 18.17 -6.77
C SER A 92 23.17 19.55 -7.17
N HIS A 93 24.41 19.63 -7.67
CA HIS A 93 24.99 20.86 -8.18
C HIS A 93 24.45 21.26 -9.56
N ILE A 94 23.90 20.32 -10.34
CA ILE A 94 23.30 20.58 -11.65
C ILE A 94 21.78 20.65 -11.51
N ILE A 95 21.17 19.61 -10.95
CA ILE A 95 19.74 19.58 -10.66
C ILE A 95 19.52 19.96 -9.19
N THR A 96 19.36 21.26 -8.97
CA THR A 96 18.95 21.76 -7.65
C THR A 96 17.50 21.36 -7.37
N SER A 97 17.09 21.35 -6.10
CA SER A 97 15.68 21.14 -5.73
C SER A 97 14.76 22.12 -6.47
N SER A 98 15.13 23.40 -6.57
CA SER A 98 14.34 24.38 -7.30
C SER A 98 14.22 24.09 -8.80
N LEU A 99 15.28 23.57 -9.44
CA LEU A 99 15.23 23.18 -10.84
C LEU A 99 14.38 21.91 -11.03
N PHE A 100 14.49 20.93 -10.14
CA PHE A 100 13.65 19.74 -10.13
C PHE A 100 12.16 20.10 -10.02
N GLU A 101 11.81 20.96 -9.06
CA GLU A 101 10.43 21.45 -8.89
C GLU A 101 9.95 22.24 -10.11
N LYS A 102 10.83 23.02 -10.75
CA LYS A 102 10.48 23.77 -11.96
C LYS A 102 10.25 22.85 -13.17
N MET A 103 11.08 21.82 -13.32
CA MET A 103 10.97 20.86 -14.43
C MET A 103 9.72 20.00 -14.28
N LEU A 104 9.49 19.46 -13.08
CA LEU A 104 8.39 18.53 -12.80
C LEU A 104 7.24 19.21 -12.05
N LYS A 105 6.87 20.41 -12.52
CA LYS A 105 6.00 21.34 -11.78
C LYS A 105 4.59 20.81 -11.52
N ASN A 106 4.01 20.05 -12.44
CA ASN A 106 2.61 19.59 -12.33
C ASN A 106 2.49 18.18 -11.75
N ARG A 107 3.60 17.50 -11.40
CA ARG A 107 3.57 16.12 -10.88
C ARG A 107 2.76 15.98 -9.58
N ASN A 108 2.62 17.07 -8.83
CA ASN A 108 1.87 17.13 -7.57
C ASN A 108 0.47 17.75 -7.73
N ASP A 109 0.05 18.02 -8.96
CA ASP A 109 -1.32 18.45 -9.25
C ASP A 109 -2.30 17.35 -8.80
N PRO A 110 -3.48 17.69 -8.23
CA PRO A 110 -4.50 16.71 -7.84
C PRO A 110 -4.95 15.76 -8.95
N ARG A 111 -4.76 16.11 -10.23
CA ARG A 111 -5.04 15.27 -11.39
C ARG A 111 -4.04 14.11 -11.54
N CYS A 112 -2.84 14.22 -10.96
CA CYS A 112 -1.81 13.20 -11.05
C CYS A 112 -1.97 12.11 -9.99
N LYS A 113 -1.86 10.85 -10.42
CA LYS A 113 -1.89 9.66 -9.55
C LYS A 113 -0.63 9.53 -8.70
N SER A 114 0.43 10.24 -9.09
CA SER A 114 1.72 10.27 -8.40
C SER A 114 1.87 11.36 -7.34
N LYS A 115 0.82 12.14 -7.06
CA LYS A 115 0.91 13.30 -6.17
C LYS A 115 1.58 12.96 -4.83
N GLY A 116 2.71 13.62 -4.54
CA GLY A 116 3.49 13.42 -3.31
C GLY A 116 4.46 12.24 -3.32
N PHE A 117 4.50 11.44 -4.39
CA PHE A 117 5.36 10.26 -4.48
C PHE A 117 6.79 10.61 -4.93
N TYR A 118 6.93 11.36 -6.01
CA TYR A 118 8.24 11.72 -6.57
C TYR A 118 8.84 12.96 -5.89
N THR A 119 9.82 12.73 -5.02
CA THR A 119 10.50 13.79 -4.27
C THR A 119 11.93 14.01 -4.75
N TYR A 120 12.43 15.23 -4.57
CA TYR A 120 13.82 15.56 -4.86
C TYR A 120 14.79 14.72 -4.04
N ASP A 121 14.50 14.51 -2.76
CA ASP A 121 15.34 13.73 -1.86
C ASP A 121 15.43 12.26 -2.29
N ALA A 122 14.32 11.67 -2.75
CA ALA A 122 14.32 10.32 -3.32
C ALA A 122 15.16 10.25 -4.60
N PHE A 123 15.06 11.25 -5.48
CA PHE A 123 15.89 11.35 -6.68
C PHE A 123 17.39 11.43 -6.33
N ILE A 124 17.80 12.33 -5.43
CA ILE A 124 19.21 12.47 -5.04
C ILE A 124 19.72 11.21 -4.34
N THR A 125 18.89 10.60 -3.48
CA THR A 125 19.24 9.34 -2.81
C THR A 125 19.45 8.21 -3.80
N ALA A 126 18.62 8.11 -4.85
CA ALA A 126 18.79 7.13 -5.91
C ALA A 126 20.01 7.44 -6.78
N ALA A 127 20.19 8.68 -7.22
CA ALA A 127 21.30 9.11 -8.07
C ALA A 127 22.67 8.78 -7.44
N ARG A 128 22.82 8.99 -6.12
CA ARG A 128 24.06 8.67 -5.39
C ARG A 128 24.41 7.18 -5.33
N LYS A 129 23.47 6.28 -5.63
CA LYS A 129 23.76 4.84 -5.79
C LYS A 129 24.39 4.50 -7.14
N PHE A 130 24.36 5.42 -8.09
CA PHE A 130 24.93 5.26 -9.43
C PHE A 130 26.00 6.33 -9.66
N PRO A 131 27.24 6.12 -9.18
CA PRO A 131 28.24 7.19 -9.07
C PRO A 131 28.69 7.79 -10.40
N GLY A 132 28.38 7.16 -11.55
CA GLY A 132 28.63 7.71 -12.89
C GLY A 132 27.49 8.56 -13.46
N PHE A 133 26.29 8.45 -12.91
CA PHE A 133 25.09 9.13 -13.41
C PHE A 133 25.13 10.62 -13.08
N GLY A 134 25.11 11.48 -14.10
CA GLY A 134 25.12 12.93 -13.94
C GLY A 134 26.44 13.50 -13.42
N THR A 135 27.48 12.67 -13.32
CA THR A 135 28.80 13.02 -12.76
C THR A 135 29.94 12.80 -13.77
N THR A 136 29.66 12.18 -14.93
CA THR A 136 30.68 11.79 -15.92
C THR A 136 30.83 12.82 -17.04
N GLY A 137 32.08 13.22 -17.31
CA GLY A 137 32.41 14.11 -18.43
C GLY A 137 32.27 15.60 -18.11
N SER A 138 32.13 16.43 -19.16
CA SER A 138 32.00 17.88 -19.01
C SER A 138 30.66 18.27 -18.37
N LEU A 139 30.58 19.50 -17.82
CA LEU A 139 29.32 20.03 -17.29
C LEU A 139 28.17 19.93 -18.31
N GLU A 140 28.46 20.18 -19.59
CA GLU A 140 27.50 20.07 -20.68
C GLU A 140 27.01 18.62 -20.86
N THR A 141 27.92 17.64 -20.85
CA THR A 141 27.56 16.22 -20.93
C THR A 141 26.69 15.79 -19.76
N ARG A 142 27.07 16.16 -18.54
CA ARG A 142 26.30 15.84 -17.33
C ARG A 142 24.91 16.48 -17.34
N THR A 143 24.82 17.74 -17.78
CA THR A 143 23.55 18.45 -17.93
C THR A 143 22.67 17.78 -18.97
N ARG A 144 23.25 17.36 -20.11
CA ARG A 144 22.55 16.65 -21.18
C ARG A 144 22.06 15.28 -20.73
N GLU A 145 22.87 14.53 -19.99
CA GLU A 145 22.50 13.22 -19.43
C GLU A 145 21.28 13.35 -18.52
N LEU A 146 21.30 14.30 -17.57
CA LEU A 146 20.16 14.55 -16.68
C LEU A 146 18.93 15.01 -17.45
N ALA A 147 19.08 15.90 -18.42
CA ALA A 147 17.97 16.34 -19.27
C ALA A 147 17.38 15.19 -20.08
N ALA A 148 18.21 14.29 -20.62
CA ALA A 148 17.75 13.12 -21.36
C ALA A 148 17.03 12.12 -20.44
N PHE A 149 17.58 11.87 -19.25
CA PHE A 149 16.94 11.02 -18.24
C PHE A 149 15.55 11.55 -17.86
N PHE A 150 15.46 12.84 -17.48
CA PHE A 150 14.18 13.46 -17.14
C PHE A 150 13.23 13.53 -18.34
N GLY A 151 13.75 13.74 -19.55
CA GLY A 151 12.94 13.74 -20.78
C GLY A 151 12.26 12.40 -21.03
N GLN A 152 13.04 11.31 -21.02
CA GLN A 152 12.50 9.96 -21.23
C GLN A 152 11.56 9.55 -20.11
N THR A 153 11.99 9.68 -18.86
CA THR A 153 11.14 9.29 -17.72
C THR A 153 9.88 10.13 -17.59
N SER A 154 9.91 11.40 -18.01
CA SER A 154 8.71 12.23 -18.09
C SER A 154 7.75 11.75 -19.18
N HIS A 155 8.27 11.24 -20.30
CA HIS A 155 7.45 10.66 -21.36
C HIS A 155 6.71 9.42 -20.85
N GLU A 156 7.42 8.48 -20.24
CA GLU A 156 6.85 7.24 -19.71
C GLU A 156 5.75 7.47 -18.66
N THR A 157 5.81 8.60 -17.96
CA THR A 157 4.90 8.90 -16.84
C THR A 157 4.03 10.13 -17.10
N THR A 158 3.87 10.54 -18.36
CA THR A 158 3.21 11.80 -18.70
C THR A 158 1.72 11.78 -18.39
N GLY A 159 1.22 12.86 -17.80
CA GLY A 159 -0.20 13.20 -17.75
C GLY A 159 -0.58 14.33 -18.71
N GLY A 160 0.34 14.73 -19.59
CA GLY A 160 0.16 15.88 -20.48
C GLY A 160 -0.72 15.57 -21.69
N TRP A 161 -1.49 16.56 -22.12
CA TRP A 161 -2.29 16.52 -23.35
C TRP A 161 -1.99 17.74 -24.23
N SER A 162 -2.46 17.73 -25.48
CA SER A 162 -2.09 18.74 -26.50
C SER A 162 -2.41 20.18 -26.11
N SER A 163 -3.47 20.40 -25.32
CA SER A 163 -3.91 21.71 -24.81
C SER A 163 -3.65 21.89 -23.31
N ALA A 164 -2.67 21.16 -22.76
CA ALA A 164 -2.40 21.19 -21.33
C ALA A 164 -2.10 22.61 -20.82
N ASP A 165 -2.86 23.00 -19.79
CA ASP A 165 -2.63 24.23 -19.07
C ASP A 165 -1.33 24.16 -18.25
N GLN A 166 -0.91 25.28 -17.66
CA GLN A 166 0.22 25.32 -16.73
C GLN A 166 1.57 24.91 -17.35
N GLY A 167 1.77 25.28 -18.62
CA GLY A 167 3.06 25.15 -19.30
C GLY A 167 3.14 24.06 -20.36
N GLY A 168 2.00 23.60 -20.87
CA GLY A 168 1.94 22.69 -22.01
C GLY A 168 2.24 21.23 -21.67
N PRO A 169 2.12 20.31 -22.65
CA PRO A 169 2.18 18.86 -22.41
C PRO A 169 3.47 18.38 -21.72
N TYR A 170 4.60 19.07 -21.93
CA TYR A 170 5.90 18.69 -21.38
C TYR A 170 6.09 19.08 -19.91
N ALA A 171 5.18 19.85 -19.31
CA ALA A 171 5.20 20.20 -17.90
C ALA A 171 4.57 19.12 -16.99
N TRP A 172 4.04 18.05 -17.58
CA TRP A 172 3.20 17.03 -16.96
C TRP A 172 3.87 15.65 -16.86
N GLY A 173 5.19 15.59 -16.95
CA GLY A 173 5.94 14.38 -16.62
C GLY A 173 5.76 13.98 -15.16
N TYR A 174 6.04 12.72 -14.85
CA TYR A 174 5.98 12.17 -13.49
C TYR A 174 4.58 12.21 -12.88
N CYS A 175 3.52 12.13 -13.69
CA CYS A 175 2.13 12.17 -13.25
C CYS A 175 1.57 10.79 -12.85
N TYR A 176 2.21 9.72 -13.33
CA TYR A 176 1.86 8.32 -13.02
C TYR A 176 3.03 7.57 -12.37
N ILE A 177 2.69 6.53 -11.59
CA ILE A 177 3.66 5.61 -10.95
C ILE A 177 3.53 4.21 -11.54
N ILE A 178 2.31 3.78 -11.79
CA ILE A 178 1.96 2.43 -12.23
C ILE A 178 1.30 2.56 -13.61
N GLU A 179 1.57 1.60 -14.49
CA GLU A 179 0.93 1.43 -15.78
C GLU A 179 -0.60 1.49 -15.64
N GLN A 180 -1.28 2.16 -16.57
CA GLN A 180 -2.73 2.34 -16.51
C GLN A 180 -3.44 1.20 -17.24
N ASP A 181 -4.50 0.69 -16.62
CA ASP A 181 -5.44 -0.26 -17.21
C ASP A 181 -4.84 -1.59 -17.71
N ASP A 182 -3.72 -2.01 -17.14
CA ASP A 182 -3.09 -3.29 -17.47
C ASP A 182 -3.41 -4.38 -16.42
N GLN A 183 -3.79 -5.55 -16.92
CA GLN A 183 -4.08 -6.76 -16.14
C GLN A 183 -3.09 -7.89 -16.44
N SER A 184 -2.14 -7.65 -17.34
CA SER A 184 -1.09 -8.61 -17.65
C SER A 184 -0.17 -8.81 -16.45
N PRO A 185 0.19 -10.05 -16.10
CA PRO A 185 1.21 -10.30 -15.10
C PRO A 185 2.61 -9.82 -15.52
N HIS A 186 2.85 -9.57 -16.81
CA HIS A 186 4.17 -9.30 -17.39
C HIS A 186 5.27 -10.25 -16.92
N CYS A 187 4.90 -11.50 -16.68
CA CYS A 187 5.87 -12.49 -16.24
C CYS A 187 6.26 -13.43 -17.39
N VAL A 188 7.56 -13.49 -17.64
CA VAL A 188 8.19 -14.50 -18.50
C VAL A 188 9.02 -15.41 -17.61
N ASP A 189 8.43 -16.56 -17.25
CA ASP A 189 9.03 -17.49 -16.30
C ASP A 189 10.38 -18.03 -16.79
N SER A 190 11.39 -18.00 -15.91
CA SER A 190 12.71 -18.53 -16.20
C SER A 190 13.41 -19.00 -14.93
N LEU A 191 14.44 -19.83 -15.07
CA LEU A 191 15.24 -20.28 -13.93
C LEU A 191 15.98 -19.15 -13.22
N GLU A 192 16.34 -18.09 -13.95
CA GLU A 192 17.04 -16.93 -13.40
C GLU A 192 16.07 -15.92 -12.76
N TRP A 193 14.89 -15.76 -13.36
CA TRP A 193 13.83 -14.83 -12.94
C TRP A 193 12.49 -15.56 -12.85
N PRO A 194 12.26 -16.35 -11.78
CA PRO A 194 11.02 -17.11 -11.63
C PRO A 194 9.83 -16.20 -11.31
N CYS A 195 8.67 -16.51 -11.88
CA CYS A 195 7.42 -15.82 -11.57
C CYS A 195 6.98 -16.10 -10.14
N VAL A 196 6.71 -15.05 -9.36
CA VAL A 196 6.16 -15.20 -8.01
C VAL A 196 4.63 -15.27 -8.09
N PRO A 197 3.97 -16.32 -7.55
CA PRO A 197 2.52 -16.43 -7.58
C PRO A 197 1.83 -15.23 -6.92
N GLY A 198 0.87 -14.62 -7.62
CA GLY A 198 0.12 -13.45 -7.13
C GLY A 198 0.80 -12.10 -7.38
N GLU A 199 2.03 -12.10 -7.88
CA GLU A 199 2.77 -10.88 -8.24
C GLU A 199 2.59 -10.52 -9.71
N PHE A 200 2.73 -9.22 -9.99
CA PHE A 200 2.58 -8.64 -11.33
C PHE A 200 3.75 -7.72 -11.62
N TYR A 201 4.30 -7.77 -12.83
CA TYR A 201 5.49 -7.04 -13.25
C TYR A 201 5.18 -5.92 -14.28
N TYR A 202 3.95 -5.40 -14.30
CA TYR A 202 3.60 -4.23 -15.13
C TYR A 202 4.46 -3.00 -14.82
N GLY A 203 4.42 -2.03 -15.75
CA GLY A 203 5.21 -0.81 -15.73
C GLY A 203 5.14 -0.08 -14.39
N ARG A 204 6.31 0.14 -13.77
CA ARG A 204 6.42 0.91 -12.52
C ARG A 204 7.53 1.96 -12.53
N GLY A 205 7.27 3.04 -11.81
CA GLY A 205 8.21 4.13 -11.55
C GLY A 205 8.53 4.97 -12.79
N PRO A 206 9.60 5.79 -12.72
CA PRO A 206 9.91 6.78 -13.74
C PRO A 206 10.17 6.21 -15.14
N ILE A 207 10.70 4.99 -15.23
CA ILE A 207 11.03 4.35 -16.52
C ILE A 207 9.99 3.30 -16.92
N GLN A 208 8.88 3.18 -16.17
CA GLN A 208 7.87 2.13 -16.37
C GLN A 208 8.50 0.75 -16.60
N ILE A 209 9.38 0.31 -15.67
CA ILE A 209 10.06 -0.98 -15.78
C ILE A 209 9.04 -2.12 -15.80
N SER A 210 9.19 -3.02 -16.78
CA SER A 210 8.34 -4.19 -17.04
C SER A 210 9.16 -5.34 -17.58
#